data_AF-A0A510KLS4-F1
#
_entry.id   AF-A0A510KLS4-F1
#
_cell.length_a   1.000
_cell.length_b   1.000
_cell.length_c   1.000
_cell.angle_alpha   90.00
_cell.angle_beta   90.00
_cell.angle_gamma   90.00
#
_symmetry.space_group_name_H-M   'P 1'
#
loop_
_entity.id
_entity.type
_entity.pdbx_description
1 polymer ?
#
loop_
_entity_poly.entity_id
_entity_poly.type
_entity_poly.pdbx_seq_one_letter_code
_entity_poly.pdbx_strand_id
1 'polypeptide(L)'
;MENFNEESQYSFDDPDSLDFVLGSNDIDIVYEIMLRQNDVPLSESLEVLTDIGNRTYLYASTYLICLETEITEQMVEKLASLEPLPIKFVFRDSAFKDNISLKDETFRKLRSLIERNSGESKVSYRVEFI
;
A
#
# COMPACT_ATOMS: atom_id res chain seq x y z
N MET A 1 -6.99 -41.56 15.43
CA MET A 1 -5.76 -40.77 15.57
C MET A 1 -5.70 -39.89 14.34
N GLU A 2 -6.10 -38.64 14.49
CA GLU A 2 -5.96 -37.64 13.44
C GLU A 2 -4.47 -37.37 13.24
N ASN A 3 -3.99 -37.57 12.01
CA ASN A 3 -2.65 -37.18 11.62
C ASN A 3 -2.63 -35.67 11.42
N PHE A 4 -2.34 -34.93 12.49
CA PHE A 4 -1.94 -33.52 12.40
C PHE A 4 -0.48 -33.44 11.91
N ASN A 5 -0.26 -33.74 10.62
CA ASN A 5 0.88 -33.20 9.91
C ASN A 5 0.40 -31.89 9.28
N GLU A 6 0.32 -30.84 10.08
CA GLU A 6 0.33 -29.46 9.55
C GLU A 6 1.77 -29.21 9.07
N GLU A 7 2.05 -29.52 7.81
CA GLU A 7 3.13 -28.84 7.10
C GLU A 7 2.93 -27.34 7.32
N SER A 8 3.96 -26.63 7.76
CA SER A 8 3.86 -25.21 8.12
C SER A 8 3.18 -24.46 6.98
N GLN A 9 1.94 -24.02 7.21
CA GLN A 9 1.13 -23.31 6.21
C GLN A 9 1.71 -21.93 5.82
N TYR A 10 2.82 -21.54 6.46
CA TYR A 10 3.57 -20.33 6.20
C TYR A 10 4.87 -20.70 5.48
N SER A 11 5.06 -20.13 4.29
CA SER A 11 6.32 -20.19 3.56
C SER A 11 7.07 -18.88 3.76
N PHE A 12 8.34 -18.94 4.16
CA PHE A 12 9.20 -17.76 4.22
C PHE A 12 9.54 -17.21 2.82
N ASP A 13 9.33 -18.01 1.76
CA ASP A 13 9.60 -17.62 0.38
C ASP A 13 8.41 -16.89 -0.27
N ASP A 14 7.25 -16.86 0.39
CA ASP A 14 6.09 -16.10 -0.05
C ASP A 14 5.93 -14.84 0.80
N PRO A 15 6.16 -13.65 0.24
CA PRO A 15 5.96 -12.40 0.97
C PRO A 15 4.55 -12.28 1.58
N ASP A 16 3.51 -12.75 0.88
CA ASP A 16 2.13 -12.59 1.36
C ASP A 16 1.88 -13.38 2.65
N SER A 17 2.53 -14.53 2.80
CA SER A 17 2.49 -15.33 4.03
C SER A 17 3.12 -14.63 5.24
N LEU A 18 3.97 -13.62 5.03
CA LEU A 18 4.57 -12.83 6.12
C LEU A 18 3.66 -11.68 6.57
N ASP A 19 2.94 -11.07 5.64
CA ASP A 19 2.20 -9.82 5.89
C ASP A 19 0.70 -10.03 6.09
N PHE A 20 0.14 -11.08 5.50
CA PHE A 20 -1.30 -11.25 5.36
C PHE A 20 -1.79 -12.59 5.92
N VAL A 21 -3.06 -12.60 6.32
CA VAL A 21 -3.72 -13.83 6.78
C VAL A 21 -3.85 -14.79 5.59
N LEU A 22 -3.44 -16.05 5.79
CA LEU A 22 -3.50 -17.09 4.76
C LEU A 22 -4.90 -17.21 4.14
N GLY A 23 -4.95 -17.24 2.81
CA GLY A 23 -6.20 -17.35 2.04
C GLY A 23 -6.93 -16.04 1.80
N SER A 24 -6.41 -14.91 2.32
CA SER A 24 -6.91 -13.58 1.97
C SER A 24 -6.49 -13.20 0.56
N ASN A 25 -7.40 -12.55 -0.18
CA ASN A 25 -7.05 -11.87 -1.41
C ASN A 25 -6.82 -10.37 -1.16
N ASP A 26 -6.27 -9.66 -2.14
CA ASP A 26 -5.97 -8.22 -2.03
C ASP A 26 -7.17 -7.37 -1.60
N ILE A 27 -8.38 -7.71 -2.07
CA ILE A 27 -9.60 -6.96 -1.74
C ILE A 27 -9.94 -7.15 -0.26
N ASP A 28 -9.77 -8.36 0.29
CA ASP A 28 -9.94 -8.63 1.71
C ASP A 28 -8.98 -7.76 2.54
N ILE A 29 -7.72 -7.66 2.11
CA ILE A 29 -6.69 -6.85 2.77
C ILE A 29 -7.04 -5.36 2.70
N VAL A 30 -7.44 -4.85 1.53
CA VAL A 30 -7.89 -3.47 1.36
C VAL A 30 -9.05 -3.17 2.31
N TYR A 31 -10.06 -4.03 2.39
CA TYR A 31 -11.19 -3.83 3.29
C TYR A 31 -10.80 -3.93 4.77
N GLU A 32 -9.86 -4.80 5.14
CA GLU A 32 -9.36 -4.86 6.50
C GLU A 32 -8.69 -3.52 6.90
N ILE A 33 -7.90 -2.92 6.00
CA ILE A 33 -7.28 -1.61 6.24
C ILE A 33 -8.36 -0.52 6.34
N MET A 34 -9.38 -0.56 5.47
CA MET A 34 -10.47 0.43 5.45
C MET A 34 -11.37 0.33 6.70
N LEU A 35 -11.61 -0.87 7.23
CA LEU A 35 -12.33 -1.09 8.49
C LEU A 35 -11.68 -0.40 9.70
N ARG A 36 -10.36 -0.14 9.64
CA ARG A 36 -9.62 0.59 10.69
C ARG A 36 -9.65 2.11 10.52
N GLN A 37 -10.20 2.61 9.40
CA GLN A 37 -10.35 4.04 9.15
C GLN A 37 -11.67 4.54 9.74
N ASN A 38 -11.63 5.67 10.43
CA ASN A 38 -12.85 6.28 10.95
C ASN A 38 -13.63 6.94 9.81
N ASP A 39 -14.96 6.80 9.84
CA ASP A 39 -15.89 7.51 8.98
C ASP A 39 -15.71 7.29 7.46
N VAL A 40 -15.16 6.14 7.05
CA VAL A 40 -15.08 5.72 5.64
C VAL A 40 -16.14 4.65 5.36
N PRO A 41 -17.15 4.91 4.52
CA PRO A 41 -18.13 3.89 4.16
C PRO A 41 -17.49 2.75 3.38
N LEU A 42 -17.82 1.50 3.72
CA LEU A 42 -17.33 0.33 2.98
C LEU A 42 -17.98 0.16 1.59
N SER A 43 -19.00 0.97 1.29
CA SER A 43 -19.69 1.00 0.00
C SER A 43 -19.03 1.92 -1.04
N GLU A 44 -17.93 2.58 -0.69
CA GLU A 44 -17.20 3.45 -1.61
C GLU A 44 -16.51 2.67 -2.73
N SER A 45 -16.08 3.38 -3.77
CA SER A 45 -15.41 2.78 -4.91
C SER A 45 -14.01 2.27 -4.57
N LEU A 46 -13.65 1.14 -5.19
CA LEU A 46 -12.31 0.57 -5.18
C LEU A 46 -11.81 0.48 -6.63
N GLU A 47 -10.74 1.20 -6.93
CA GLU A 47 -10.08 1.21 -8.24
C GLU A 47 -8.70 0.57 -8.14
N VAL A 48 -8.28 -0.14 -9.19
CA VAL A 48 -6.91 -0.66 -9.33
C VAL A 48 -6.15 0.27 -10.27
N LEU A 49 -5.08 0.88 -9.77
CA LEU A 49 -4.20 1.77 -10.53
C LEU A 49 -3.15 0.95 -11.29
N THR A 50 -3.61 0.18 -12.28
CA THR A 50 -2.78 -0.76 -13.07
C THR A 50 -1.61 -0.11 -13.82
N ASP A 51 -1.69 1.20 -14.06
CA ASP A 51 -0.60 1.96 -14.63
C ASP A 51 0.53 2.21 -13.61
N ILE A 52 0.25 2.16 -12.30
CA ILE A 52 1.23 2.25 -11.22
C ILE A 52 1.74 0.87 -10.84
N GLY A 53 0.82 -0.06 -10.55
CA GLY A 53 1.14 -1.42 -10.12
C GLY A 53 -0.08 -2.34 -10.18
N ASN A 54 0.16 -3.65 -10.18
CA ASN A 54 -0.89 -4.67 -10.29
C ASN A 54 -1.70 -4.83 -9.01
N ARG A 55 -1.13 -4.44 -7.86
CA ARG A 55 -1.68 -4.54 -6.50
C ARG A 55 -1.66 -3.17 -5.81
N THR A 56 -1.88 -2.11 -6.60
CA THR A 56 -2.01 -0.74 -6.12
C THR A 56 -3.45 -0.28 -6.27
N TYR A 57 -4.08 0.10 -5.18
CA TYR A 57 -5.51 0.34 -5.07
C TYR A 57 -5.80 1.77 -4.62
N LEU A 58 -6.85 2.37 -5.16
CA LEU A 58 -7.40 3.65 -4.72
C LEU A 58 -8.81 3.43 -4.21
N TYR A 59 -9.01 3.65 -2.91
CA TYR A 59 -10.30 3.51 -2.24
C TYR A 59 -10.91 4.89 -1.96
N ALA A 60 -12.21 5.05 -2.26
CA ALA A 60 -12.96 6.30 -2.11
C ALA A 60 -12.27 7.51 -2.77
N SER A 61 -11.49 7.28 -3.84
CA SER A 61 -10.65 8.29 -4.52
C SER A 61 -9.68 9.06 -3.60
N THR A 62 -9.40 8.56 -2.39
CA THR A 62 -8.69 9.34 -1.35
C THR A 62 -7.69 8.52 -0.53
N TYR A 63 -7.85 7.21 -0.45
CA TYR A 63 -6.92 6.31 0.24
C TYR A 63 -6.19 5.46 -0.79
N LEU A 64 -4.88 5.60 -0.85
CA LEU A 64 -4.04 4.76 -1.69
C LEU A 64 -3.48 3.60 -0.87
N ILE A 65 -3.64 2.37 -1.35
CA ILE A 65 -3.16 1.15 -0.72
C ILE A 65 -2.27 0.41 -1.72
N CYS A 66 -0.97 0.36 -1.44
CA CYS A 66 0.03 -0.30 -2.26
C CYS A 66 0.47 -1.61 -1.60
N LEU A 67 0.00 -2.74 -2.13
CA LEU A 67 0.30 -4.10 -1.64
C LEU A 67 1.45 -4.78 -2.42
N GLU A 68 2.14 -4.01 -3.24
CA GLU A 68 3.25 -4.49 -4.07
C GLU A 68 4.38 -5.04 -3.22
N THR A 69 5.01 -6.12 -3.68
CA THR A 69 6.16 -6.75 -3.00
C THR A 69 7.46 -5.97 -3.22
N GLU A 70 7.48 -5.02 -4.14
CA GLU A 70 8.62 -4.15 -4.45
C GLU A 70 8.13 -2.76 -4.85
N ILE A 71 8.80 -1.72 -4.35
CA ILE A 71 8.50 -0.33 -4.72
C ILE A 71 9.58 0.19 -5.66
N THR A 72 9.16 0.55 -6.87
CA THR A 72 10.07 1.12 -7.88
C THR A 72 10.04 2.64 -7.89
N GLU A 73 11.10 3.24 -8.39
CA GLU A 73 11.20 4.70 -8.56
C GLU A 73 10.08 5.27 -9.45
N GLN A 74 9.71 4.54 -10.51
CA GLN A 74 8.64 4.94 -11.43
C GLN A 74 7.27 4.93 -10.74
N MET A 75 7.01 3.97 -9.85
CA MET A 75 5.79 3.96 -9.05
C MET A 75 5.71 5.21 -8.18
N VAL A 76 6.79 5.57 -7.49
CA VAL A 76 6.86 6.76 -6.64
C VAL A 76 6.55 8.03 -7.43
N GLU A 77 7.06 8.13 -8.66
CA GLU A 77 6.77 9.26 -9.55
C GLU A 77 5.30 9.35 -9.93
N LYS A 78 4.69 8.22 -10.31
CA LYS A 78 3.26 8.19 -10.66
C LYS A 78 2.37 8.49 -9.45
N LEU A 79 2.69 7.93 -8.29
CA LEU A 79 1.99 8.19 -7.03
C LEU A 79 2.02 9.68 -6.66
N ALA A 80 3.16 10.34 -6.86
CA ALA A 80 3.31 11.78 -6.59
C ALA A 80 2.56 12.67 -7.59
N SER A 81 2.13 12.13 -8.72
CA SER A 81 1.42 12.84 -9.79
C SER A 81 -0.09 12.61 -9.77
N LEU A 82 -0.61 11.86 -8.80
CA LEU A 82 -2.05 11.64 -8.66
C LEU A 82 -2.80 12.95 -8.36
N GLU A 83 -3.89 13.17 -9.08
CA GLU A 83 -4.80 14.30 -8.89
C GLU A 83 -6.26 13.81 -8.92
N PRO A 84 -7.03 13.99 -7.82
CA PRO A 84 -6.62 14.58 -6.55
C PRO A 84 -5.58 13.74 -5.81
N LEU A 85 -4.75 14.39 -5.00
CA LEU A 85 -3.75 13.71 -4.17
C LEU A 85 -4.45 12.90 -3.08
N PRO A 86 -4.12 11.60 -2.89
CA PRO A 86 -4.60 10.82 -1.76
C PRO A 86 -4.28 11.47 -0.41
N ILE A 87 -5.24 11.45 0.51
CA ILE A 87 -5.06 11.96 1.87
C ILE A 87 -4.25 10.99 2.74
N LYS A 88 -4.19 9.72 2.34
CA LYS A 88 -3.43 8.67 3.00
C LYS A 88 -2.86 7.71 1.97
N PHE A 89 -1.57 7.41 2.12
CA PHE A 89 -0.85 6.37 1.42
C PHE A 89 -0.52 5.26 2.42
N VAL A 90 -0.93 4.03 2.12
CA VAL A 90 -0.60 2.83 2.89
C VAL A 90 0.30 1.97 2.02
N PHE A 91 1.49 1.66 2.51
CA PHE A 91 2.43 0.78 1.83
C PHE A 91 2.62 -0.50 2.63
N ARG A 92 2.76 -1.62 1.94
CA ARG A 92 3.29 -2.85 2.52
C ARG A 92 4.71 -2.64 3.01
N ASP A 93 4.99 -2.95 4.27
CA ASP A 93 6.31 -2.70 4.87
C ASP A 93 7.39 -3.63 4.33
N SER A 94 7.04 -4.91 4.14
CA SER A 94 7.97 -5.92 3.63
C SER A 94 8.42 -5.68 2.19
N ALA A 95 7.75 -4.77 1.44
CA ALA A 95 8.18 -4.33 0.13
C ALA A 95 9.60 -3.71 0.14
N PHE A 96 10.07 -3.30 1.33
CA PHE A 96 11.40 -2.75 1.55
C PHE A 96 12.43 -3.77 2.07
N LYS A 97 12.05 -5.04 2.33
CA LYS A 97 12.98 -6.15 2.69
C LYS A 97 14.02 -5.78 3.77
N ASP A 98 13.58 -5.17 4.88
CA ASP A 98 14.42 -4.63 5.96
C ASP A 98 15.43 -3.53 5.57
N ASN A 99 15.39 -3.04 4.33
CA ASN A 99 16.23 -1.96 3.85
C ASN A 99 15.63 -0.60 4.25
N ILE A 100 15.90 -0.20 5.50
CA ILE A 100 15.46 1.08 6.08
C ILE A 100 15.93 2.27 5.22
N SER A 101 17.14 2.21 4.66
CA SER A 101 17.65 3.29 3.80
C SER A 101 16.81 3.46 2.53
N LEU A 102 16.47 2.37 1.85
CA LEU A 102 15.59 2.40 0.67
C LEU A 102 14.21 2.95 1.02
N LYS A 103 13.68 2.53 2.17
CA LYS A 103 12.39 2.99 2.70
C LYS A 103 12.39 4.51 2.93
N ASP A 104 13.39 5.04 3.65
CA ASP A 104 13.52 6.47 3.92
C ASP A 104 13.75 7.30 2.66
N GLU A 105 14.60 6.83 1.74
CA GLU A 105 14.86 7.47 0.46
C GLU A 105 13.60 7.55 -0.41
N THR A 106 12.80 6.48 -0.42
CA THR A 106 11.51 6.41 -1.13
C THR A 106 10.55 7.49 -0.63
N PHE A 107 10.37 7.66 0.69
CA PHE A 107 9.46 8.70 1.21
C PHE A 107 9.99 10.10 1.05
N ARG A 108 11.30 10.28 1.20
CA ARG A 108 11.92 11.59 0.93
C ARG A 108 11.70 11.98 -0.52
N LYS A 109 11.82 11.04 -1.47
CA LYS A 109 11.55 11.27 -2.89
C LYS A 109 10.06 11.55 -3.12
N LEU A 110 9.16 10.71 -2.61
CA LEU A 110 7.70 10.90 -2.73
C LEU A 110 7.29 12.30 -2.25
N ARG A 111 7.74 12.68 -1.05
CA ARG A 111 7.46 14.00 -0.47
C ARG A 111 7.98 15.13 -1.34
N SER A 112 9.24 15.06 -1.78
CA SER A 112 9.83 16.09 -2.62
C SER A 112 9.09 16.25 -3.95
N LEU A 113 8.61 15.15 -4.54
CA LEU A 113 7.84 15.18 -5.78
C LEU A 113 6.45 15.78 -5.57
N ILE A 114 5.73 15.38 -4.51
CA ILE A 114 4.42 15.95 -4.17
C ILE A 114 4.53 17.46 -3.92
N GLU A 115 5.53 17.89 -3.15
CA GLU A 115 5.78 19.32 -2.86
C GLU A 115 6.08 20.10 -4.15
N ARG A 116 6.87 19.51 -5.06
CA ARG A 116 7.15 20.10 -6.37
C ARG A 116 5.90 20.19 -7.25
N ASN A 117 5.08 19.15 -7.28
CA ASN A 117 3.90 19.04 -8.15
C ASN A 117 2.74 19.92 -7.65
N SER A 118 2.62 20.13 -6.34
CA SER A 118 1.54 20.92 -5.73
C SER A 118 1.74 22.44 -5.82
N GLY A 119 2.95 22.89 -6.20
CA GLY A 119 3.30 24.30 -6.28
C GLY A 119 3.18 25.01 -4.93
N GLU A 120 2.43 26.12 -4.90
CA GLU A 120 2.17 26.88 -3.67
C GLU A 120 1.04 26.29 -2.81
N SER A 121 0.32 25.28 -3.32
CA SER A 121 -0.79 24.66 -2.60
C SER A 121 -0.27 23.75 -1.49
N LYS A 122 -0.60 24.09 -0.24
CA LYS A 122 -0.32 23.20 0.89
C LYS A 122 -1.23 21.97 0.80
N VAL A 123 -0.64 20.83 0.46
CA VAL A 123 -1.29 19.52 0.53
C VAL A 123 -0.97 18.83 1.85
N SER A 124 -1.96 18.17 2.43
CA SER A 124 -1.80 17.36 3.64
C SER A 124 -2.12 15.91 3.29
N TYR A 125 -1.16 15.03 3.55
CA TYR A 125 -1.32 13.59 3.40
C TYR A 125 -0.58 12.88 4.55
N ARG A 126 -0.93 11.61 4.77
CA ARG A 126 -0.22 10.71 5.69
C ARG A 126 0.33 9.52 4.94
N VAL A 127 1.41 8.96 5.48
CA VAL A 127 1.99 7.70 5.00
C VAL A 127 1.99 6.71 6.16
N GLU A 128 1.47 5.51 5.94
CA GLU A 128 1.39 4.42 6.90
C GLU A 128 1.99 3.13 6.28
N PHE A 129 2.43 2.22 7.16
CA PHE A 129 2.98 0.91 6.80
C PHE A 129 2.17 -0.19 7.47
N ILE A 130 1.97 -1.28 6.74
CA ILE A 130 1.28 -2.49 7.20
C ILE A 130 2.14 -3.72 7.04
#